data_AF-A0A0G0NBD9-F1
#
_entry.id   AF-A0A0G0NBD9-F1
#
_cell.length_a   1.000
_cell.length_b   1.000
_cell.length_c   1.000
_cell.angle_alpha   90.00
_cell.angle_beta   90.00
_cell.angle_gamma   90.00
#
_symmetry.space_group_name_H-M   'P 1'
#
loop_
_entity.id
_entity.type
_entity.pdbx_description
1 polymer ?
#
loop_
_entity_poly.entity_id
_entity_poly.type
_entity_poly.pdbx_seq_one_letter_code
_entity_poly.pdbx_strand_id
1 'polypeptide(L)'
;MIEDFLTLFPNDLHQDIWNFILASWPVWLPFLLITFLFSSWFSYKRREWIRGQGSVLLEIKLPRDINKSPAAMEMVLEGIWEDVVGTLTDVFIKGRVRDFFSLEIVSLGGEVKFFIWALPKWKNIIESRIYAQYPGAEVYEAEDYALKVVYDPEKVNFSGITTSLVKPDPYPIKSYIDYELERGGKEPEEIVDPLVPLIEYLGSLKPGEQAWIQILIQGHRKEGLKDTRLFPKPDWKESIKKEIKKIIEQESYIKPAEGKPQTLQHLTTTQGETIKAIERNAGKLAFNSMMRVLYVAPKDIFDKNKLTGLIGSMRQFGSKNLNGIKPNKFMSVEYPWQDVHDKKKRMLHQTHLEAYKRRSFFDVPFKHLYGEPYVLTVEELATLFHFPHGGVSTTPTLTRIPSKKAEAPANLPV
;
A
#
# COMPACT_ATOMS: atom_id res chain seq x y z
N MET A 1 -20.33 -11.02 42.60
CA MET A 1 -20.35 -10.91 41.12
C MET A 1 -19.60 -12.04 40.43
N ILE A 2 -18.33 -12.32 40.73
CA ILE A 2 -17.65 -13.55 40.23
C ILE A 2 -18.19 -14.79 40.94
N GLU A 3 -18.37 -14.73 42.26
CA GLU A 3 -18.96 -15.82 43.06
C GLU A 3 -20.40 -16.16 42.61
N ASP A 4 -21.24 -15.16 42.36
CA ASP A 4 -22.62 -15.36 41.84
C ASP A 4 -22.67 -15.86 40.39
N PHE A 5 -21.62 -15.64 39.61
CA PHE A 5 -21.50 -16.20 38.26
C PHE A 5 -21.06 -17.67 38.30
N LEU A 6 -20.23 -18.03 39.28
CA LEU A 6 -19.74 -19.40 39.48
C LEU A 6 -20.84 -20.34 40.00
N THR A 7 -21.82 -19.83 40.76
CA THR A 7 -22.97 -20.63 41.24
C THR A 7 -23.96 -21.03 40.15
N LEU A 8 -23.90 -20.40 38.95
CA LEU A 8 -24.71 -20.76 37.78
C LEU A 8 -24.21 -22.03 37.05
N PHE A 9 -23.03 -22.55 37.40
CA PHE A 9 -22.44 -23.75 36.81
C PHE A 9 -22.34 -24.86 37.88
N PRO A 10 -23.39 -25.67 38.09
CA PRO A 10 -23.53 -26.55 39.27
C PRO A 10 -22.69 -27.85 39.22
N ASN A 11 -21.54 -27.84 38.56
CA ASN A 11 -20.66 -29.02 38.44
C ASN A 11 -19.29 -28.77 39.08
N ASP A 12 -18.88 -29.66 39.99
CA ASP A 12 -17.56 -29.72 40.66
C ASP A 12 -16.38 -29.56 39.68
N LEU A 13 -16.58 -29.99 38.43
CA LEU A 13 -15.64 -29.84 37.33
C LEU A 13 -15.13 -28.41 37.13
N HIS A 14 -15.96 -27.38 37.32
CA HIS A 14 -15.51 -25.99 37.15
C HIS A 14 -14.56 -25.56 38.28
N GLN A 15 -14.82 -25.98 39.51
CA GLN A 15 -13.95 -25.69 40.65
C GLN A 15 -12.61 -26.43 40.50
N ASP A 16 -12.64 -27.69 40.07
CA ASP A 16 -11.44 -28.48 39.79
C ASP A 16 -10.59 -27.88 38.68
N ILE A 17 -11.22 -27.41 37.59
CA ILE A 17 -10.53 -26.71 36.49
C ILE A 17 -9.87 -25.42 37.01
N TRP A 18 -10.58 -24.60 37.79
CA TRP A 18 -10.02 -23.37 38.35
C TRP A 18 -8.88 -23.63 39.33
N ASN A 19 -9.02 -24.63 40.20
CA ASN A 19 -7.97 -25.04 41.13
C ASN A 19 -6.73 -25.55 40.38
N PHE A 20 -6.91 -26.33 39.30
CA PHE A 20 -5.81 -26.78 38.46
C PHE A 20 -5.10 -25.61 37.75
N ILE A 21 -5.85 -24.65 37.19
CA ILE A 21 -5.28 -23.45 36.55
C ILE A 21 -4.50 -22.62 37.57
N LEU A 22 -5.06 -22.43 38.76
CA LEU A 22 -4.47 -21.69 39.87
C LEU A 22 -3.32 -22.44 40.55
N ALA A 23 -3.19 -23.76 40.42
CA ALA A 23 -2.04 -24.51 40.90
C ALA A 23 -0.91 -24.56 39.86
N SER A 24 -1.24 -24.55 38.58
CA SER A 24 -0.30 -24.63 37.45
C SER A 24 0.29 -23.28 37.01
N TRP A 25 -0.09 -22.17 37.67
CA TRP A 25 0.44 -20.83 37.37
C TRP A 25 1.96 -20.70 37.40
N PRO A 26 2.75 -21.43 38.24
CA PRO A 26 4.20 -21.33 38.20
C PRO A 26 4.81 -21.88 36.90
N VAL A 27 4.03 -22.58 36.06
CA VAL A 27 4.47 -23.09 34.76
C VAL A 27 4.04 -22.16 33.63
N TRP A 28 2.74 -21.85 33.54
CA TRP A 28 2.22 -21.07 32.42
C TRP A 28 2.51 -19.57 32.56
N LEU A 29 2.56 -19.02 33.79
CA LEU A 29 2.79 -17.59 33.99
C LEU A 29 4.22 -17.19 33.61
N PRO A 30 5.31 -17.88 34.01
CA PRO A 30 6.64 -17.52 33.55
C PRO A 30 6.80 -17.60 32.04
N PHE A 31 6.19 -18.61 31.40
CA PHE A 31 6.22 -18.72 29.94
C PHE A 31 5.50 -17.53 29.26
N LEU A 32 4.33 -17.14 29.77
CA LEU A 32 3.58 -15.99 29.28
C LEU A 32 4.37 -14.68 29.52
N LEU A 33 4.98 -14.52 30.69
CA LEU A 33 5.80 -13.34 31.01
C LEU A 33 7.05 -13.26 30.13
N ILE A 34 7.77 -14.37 29.92
CA ILE A 34 8.96 -14.40 29.05
C ILE A 34 8.58 -14.03 27.61
N THR A 35 7.51 -14.60 27.08
CA THR A 35 7.05 -14.31 25.71
C THR A 35 6.59 -12.85 25.57
N PHE A 36 5.87 -12.32 26.57
CA PHE A 36 5.45 -10.92 26.60
C PHE A 36 6.64 -9.95 26.71
N LEU A 37 7.60 -10.23 27.60
CA LEU A 37 8.80 -9.42 27.80
C LEU A 37 9.67 -9.43 26.55
N PHE A 38 9.90 -10.60 25.95
CA PHE A 38 10.66 -10.71 24.72
C PHE A 38 9.98 -9.96 23.56
N SER A 39 8.67 -10.14 23.37
CA SER A 39 7.90 -9.42 22.34
C SER A 39 7.94 -7.90 22.54
N SER A 40 7.80 -7.45 23.79
CA SER A 40 7.85 -6.02 24.14
C SER A 40 9.24 -5.43 23.94
N TRP A 41 10.29 -6.11 24.41
CA TRP A 41 11.68 -5.72 24.21
C TRP A 41 12.03 -5.67 22.71
N PHE A 42 11.65 -6.70 21.96
CA PHE A 42 11.93 -6.78 20.53
C PHE A 42 11.20 -5.68 19.75
N SER A 43 9.94 -5.42 20.09
CA SER A 43 9.17 -4.29 19.56
C SER A 43 9.81 -2.95 19.90
N TYR A 44 10.33 -2.79 21.13
CA TYR A 44 11.08 -1.60 21.54
C TYR A 44 12.34 -1.41 20.70
N LYS A 45 13.17 -2.45 20.52
CA LYS A 45 14.39 -2.39 19.70
C LYS A 45 14.10 -2.00 18.26
N ARG A 46 13.03 -2.53 17.68
CA ARG A 46 12.60 -2.13 16.32
C ARG A 46 12.14 -0.68 16.24
N ARG A 47 11.34 -0.21 17.20
CA ARG A 47 10.92 1.19 17.27
C ARG A 47 12.11 2.13 17.44
N GLU A 48 13.06 1.75 18.30
CA GLU A 48 14.30 2.48 18.51
C GLU A 48 15.12 2.56 17.23
N TRP A 49 15.26 1.45 16.49
CA TRP A 49 15.95 1.41 15.21
C TRP A 49 15.28 2.32 14.17
N ILE A 50 13.97 2.16 13.95
CA ILE A 50 13.20 2.97 12.97
C ILE A 50 13.31 4.45 13.29
N ARG A 51 13.10 4.83 14.56
CA ARG A 51 13.23 6.21 15.02
C ARG A 51 14.65 6.74 14.81
N GLY A 52 15.67 5.91 15.07
CA GLY A 52 17.07 6.27 14.90
C GLY A 52 17.50 6.48 13.45
N GLN A 53 16.80 5.89 12.47
CA GLN A 53 17.05 6.16 11.04
C GLN A 53 16.49 7.52 10.60
N GLY A 54 15.43 8.01 11.24
CA GLY A 54 14.68 9.18 10.80
C GLY A 54 13.88 8.90 9.51
N SER A 55 13.35 9.96 8.91
CA SER A 55 12.59 9.88 7.67
C SER A 55 12.65 11.18 6.90
N VAL A 56 12.49 11.08 5.58
CA VAL A 56 12.41 12.21 4.65
C VAL A 56 11.13 12.08 3.82
N LEU A 57 10.45 13.21 3.60
CA LEU A 57 9.34 13.30 2.66
C LEU A 57 9.79 14.16 1.47
N LEU A 58 9.80 13.55 0.28
CA LEU A 58 10.19 14.21 -0.95
C LEU A 58 8.93 14.58 -1.72
N GLU A 59 8.69 15.86 -1.96
CA GLU A 59 7.65 16.32 -2.87
C GLU A 59 8.23 16.41 -4.29
N ILE A 60 7.50 15.85 -5.25
CA ILE A 60 7.87 15.89 -6.65
C ILE A 60 6.97 16.89 -7.37
N LYS A 61 7.54 18.01 -7.77
CA LYS A 61 6.90 19.00 -8.63
C LYS A 61 7.07 18.61 -10.09
N LEU A 62 5.96 18.59 -10.81
CA LEU A 62 5.91 18.15 -12.19
C LEU A 62 6.23 19.31 -13.16
N PRO A 63 6.99 19.08 -14.24
CA PRO A 63 7.09 20.05 -15.32
C PRO A 63 5.75 20.16 -16.07
N ARG A 64 5.57 21.21 -16.86
CA ARG A 64 4.36 21.39 -17.68
C ARG A 64 4.17 20.29 -18.72
N ASP A 65 5.26 19.88 -19.36
CA ASP A 65 5.25 18.91 -20.43
C ASP A 65 5.95 17.62 -19.96
N ILE A 66 5.16 16.57 -19.74
CA ILE A 66 5.66 15.22 -19.47
C ILE A 66 5.28 14.35 -20.66
N ASN A 67 6.29 13.95 -21.44
CA ASN A 67 6.13 13.07 -22.60
C ASN A 67 6.77 11.70 -22.33
N LYS A 68 6.43 11.12 -21.18
CA LYS A 68 6.93 9.81 -20.74
C LYS A 68 5.76 8.87 -20.45
N SER A 69 5.92 7.60 -20.81
CA SER A 69 4.97 6.56 -20.44
C SER A 69 5.18 6.12 -18.99
N PRO A 70 4.21 5.43 -18.37
CA PRO A 70 4.37 4.87 -17.02
C PRO A 70 5.56 3.91 -16.89
N ALA A 71 6.05 3.32 -17.99
CA ALA A 71 7.29 2.53 -18.02
C ALA A 71 8.51 3.30 -17.46
N ALA A 72 8.54 4.63 -17.61
CA ALA A 72 9.59 5.46 -17.01
C ALA A 72 9.53 5.41 -15.48
N MET A 73 8.34 5.35 -14.88
CA MET A 73 8.19 5.16 -13.43
C MET A 73 8.53 3.74 -12.99
N GLU A 74 8.25 2.73 -13.82
CA GLU A 74 8.69 1.36 -13.57
C GLU A 74 10.21 1.31 -13.33
N MET A 75 11.00 1.97 -14.17
CA MET A 75 12.46 2.06 -14.00
C MET A 75 12.88 2.80 -12.71
N VAL A 76 12.10 3.78 -12.25
CA VAL A 76 12.34 4.46 -10.97
C VAL A 76 12.13 3.49 -9.81
N LEU A 77 11.03 2.74 -9.84
CA LEU A 77 10.65 1.78 -8.80
C LEU A 77 11.60 0.58 -8.74
N GLU A 78 12.07 0.10 -9.90
CA GLU A 78 13.15 -0.90 -9.98
C GLU A 78 14.42 -0.39 -9.31
N GLY A 79 14.74 0.90 -9.50
CA GLY A 79 15.94 1.54 -8.94
C GLY A 79 15.95 1.69 -7.42
N ILE A 80 14.81 1.55 -6.75
CA ILE A 80 14.66 1.61 -5.28
C ILE A 80 14.24 0.26 -4.67
N TRP A 81 14.14 -0.79 -5.49
CA TRP A 81 13.81 -2.12 -5.01
C TRP A 81 15.01 -2.70 -4.24
N GLU A 82 14.78 -3.06 -2.98
CA GLU A 82 15.77 -3.69 -2.10
C GLU A 82 15.04 -4.60 -1.11
N ASP A 83 15.52 -5.83 -0.96
CA ASP A 83 14.94 -6.82 -0.05
C ASP A 83 15.87 -7.12 1.14
N VAL A 84 17.10 -6.61 1.16
CA VAL A 84 18.10 -6.91 2.18
C VAL A 84 17.79 -6.21 3.51
N VAL A 85 17.75 -7.00 4.58
CA VAL A 85 17.62 -6.51 5.98
C VAL A 85 18.93 -6.61 6.78
N GLY A 86 19.90 -7.40 6.30
CA GLY A 86 21.16 -7.68 7.01
C GLY A 86 21.22 -9.07 7.64
N THR A 87 22.01 -9.20 8.71
CA THR A 87 22.26 -10.48 9.43
C THR A 87 21.18 -10.77 10.48
N LEU A 88 21.14 -11.99 11.03
CA LEU A 88 20.19 -12.33 12.11
C LEU A 88 20.46 -11.50 13.38
N THR A 89 21.71 -11.17 13.68
CA THR A 89 22.05 -10.31 14.82
C THR A 89 21.55 -8.88 14.60
N ASP A 90 21.62 -8.35 13.38
CA ASP A 90 21.03 -7.05 13.06
C ASP A 90 19.51 -7.05 13.27
N VAL A 91 18.82 -8.12 12.84
CA VAL A 91 17.37 -8.25 13.02
C VAL A 91 17.00 -8.38 14.49
N PHE A 92 17.56 -9.36 15.21
CA PHE A 92 17.11 -9.73 16.55
C PHE A 92 17.69 -8.88 17.67
N ILE A 93 18.95 -8.44 17.55
CA ILE A 93 19.64 -7.65 18.60
C ILE A 93 19.49 -6.16 18.32
N LYS A 94 19.72 -5.72 17.08
CA LYS A 94 19.64 -4.29 16.73
C LYS A 94 18.21 -3.85 16.37
N GLY A 95 17.29 -4.78 16.12
CA GLY A 95 15.92 -4.45 15.71
C GLY A 95 15.82 -3.92 14.28
N ARG A 96 16.79 -4.26 13.40
CA ARG A 96 16.78 -3.79 12.02
C ARG A 96 15.59 -4.36 11.25
N VAL A 97 14.91 -3.49 10.50
CA VAL A 97 13.80 -3.87 9.63
C VAL A 97 14.16 -3.65 8.17
N ARG A 98 13.41 -4.30 7.27
CA ARG A 98 13.54 -4.06 5.83
C ARG A 98 13.17 -2.61 5.54
N ASP A 99 13.82 -2.04 4.54
CA ASP A 99 13.46 -0.72 4.06
C ASP A 99 12.03 -0.76 3.47
N PHE A 100 11.32 0.34 3.62
CA PHE A 100 9.98 0.50 3.09
C PHE A 100 9.79 1.97 2.70
N PHE A 101 8.88 2.18 1.77
CA PHE A 101 8.60 3.47 1.18
C PHE A 101 7.10 3.73 1.19
N SER A 102 6.73 5.00 1.01
CA SER A 102 5.35 5.42 0.80
C SER A 102 5.28 6.22 -0.49
N LEU A 103 4.50 5.76 -1.46
CA LEU A 103 4.15 6.54 -2.63
C LEU A 103 2.81 7.21 -2.35
N GLU A 104 2.76 8.54 -2.39
CA GLU A 104 1.59 9.29 -1.94
C GLU A 104 1.08 10.25 -3.00
N ILE A 105 -0.22 10.19 -3.27
CA ILE A 105 -0.95 11.16 -4.10
C ILE A 105 -1.92 11.88 -3.18
N VAL A 106 -1.73 13.18 -3.03
CA VAL A 106 -2.33 13.97 -1.96
C VAL A 106 -3.01 15.18 -2.59
N SER A 107 -4.28 15.41 -2.26
CA SER A 107 -4.97 16.65 -2.56
C SER A 107 -5.14 17.49 -1.30
N LEU A 108 -4.66 18.73 -1.36
CA LEU A 108 -4.81 19.72 -0.31
C LEU A 108 -5.65 20.87 -0.84
N GLY A 109 -6.94 20.90 -0.50
CA GLY A 109 -7.86 21.94 -0.98
C GLY A 109 -8.07 21.95 -2.50
N GLY A 110 -7.88 20.80 -3.15
CA GLY A 110 -7.92 20.65 -4.61
C GLY A 110 -6.53 20.57 -5.24
N GLU A 111 -5.48 21.09 -4.61
CA GLU A 111 -4.12 21.02 -5.17
C GLU A 111 -3.53 19.61 -5.06
N VAL A 112 -3.33 18.96 -6.21
CA VAL A 112 -2.80 17.59 -6.27
C VAL A 112 -1.27 17.62 -6.28
N LYS A 113 -0.68 16.85 -5.36
CA LYS A 113 0.75 16.76 -5.09
C LYS A 113 1.18 15.30 -5.01
N PHE A 114 2.41 15.04 -5.48
CA PHE A 114 3.04 13.72 -5.42
C PHE A 114 4.15 13.74 -4.38
N PHE A 115 4.16 12.74 -3.51
CA PHE A 115 5.23 12.57 -2.53
C PHE A 115 5.79 11.16 -2.53
N ILE A 116 7.07 11.05 -2.18
CA ILE A 116 7.73 9.81 -1.81
C ILE A 116 8.31 9.96 -0.41
N TRP A 117 7.81 9.16 0.53
CA TRP A 117 8.40 9.04 1.86
C TRP A 117 9.42 7.90 1.87
N ALA A 118 10.58 8.13 2.48
CA ALA A 118 11.63 7.13 2.59
C ALA A 118 12.52 7.35 3.83
N LEU A 119 13.41 6.40 4.08
CA LEU A 119 14.53 6.63 5.01
C LEU A 119 15.56 7.58 4.39
N PRO A 120 16.24 8.45 5.15
CA PRO A 120 17.13 9.49 4.61
C PRO A 120 18.22 8.99 3.66
N LYS A 121 18.75 7.77 3.89
CA LYS A 121 19.75 7.14 3.02
C LYS A 121 19.30 6.95 1.56
N TRP A 122 17.98 6.91 1.31
CA TRP A 122 17.41 6.72 -0.01
C TRP A 122 17.20 8.03 -0.78
N LYS A 123 17.32 9.19 -0.12
CA LYS A 123 17.05 10.52 -0.71
C LYS A 123 17.76 10.71 -2.05
N ASN A 124 19.09 10.60 -2.04
CA ASN A 124 19.91 10.85 -3.24
C ASN A 124 19.64 9.83 -4.36
N ILE A 125 19.30 8.59 -3.99
CA ILE A 125 18.95 7.54 -4.96
C ILE A 125 17.62 7.88 -5.63
N ILE A 126 16.59 8.22 -4.84
CA ILE A 126 15.27 8.61 -5.36
C ILE A 126 15.39 9.83 -6.27
N GLU A 127 16.08 10.88 -5.82
CA GLU A 127 16.33 12.08 -6.62
C GLU A 127 17.01 11.74 -7.96
N SER A 128 18.10 10.98 -7.92
CA SER A 128 18.83 10.57 -9.13
C SER A 128 17.95 9.76 -10.09
N ARG A 129 17.13 8.83 -9.59
CA ARG A 129 16.23 8.01 -10.42
C ARG A 129 15.12 8.84 -11.05
N ILE A 130 14.53 9.76 -10.28
CA ILE A 130 13.50 10.67 -10.79
C ILE A 130 14.09 11.58 -11.87
N TYR A 131 15.24 12.23 -11.64
CA TYR A 131 15.85 13.11 -12.64
C TYR A 131 16.29 12.37 -13.91
N ALA A 132 16.71 11.10 -13.80
CA ALA A 132 17.07 10.29 -14.97
C ALA A 132 15.88 10.04 -15.90
N GLN A 133 14.68 9.86 -15.34
CA GLN A 133 13.46 9.55 -16.11
C GLN A 133 12.62 10.78 -16.43
N TYR A 134 12.63 11.76 -15.54
CA TYR A 134 11.89 13.02 -15.59
C TYR A 134 12.83 14.22 -15.34
N PRO A 135 13.69 14.60 -16.31
CA PRO A 135 14.68 15.66 -16.12
C PRO A 135 14.09 17.03 -15.77
N GLY A 136 12.84 17.29 -16.14
CA GLY A 136 12.14 18.54 -15.82
C GLY A 136 11.39 18.53 -14.48
N ALA A 137 11.35 17.40 -13.76
CA ALA A 137 10.77 17.35 -12.43
C ALA A 137 11.70 18.04 -11.43
N GLU A 138 11.13 18.61 -10.36
CA GLU A 138 11.89 19.13 -9.23
C GLU A 138 11.56 18.29 -7.99
N VAL A 139 12.59 17.74 -7.36
CA VAL A 139 12.45 16.98 -6.12
C VAL A 139 12.96 17.84 -4.97
N TYR A 140 12.14 18.05 -3.97
CA TYR A 140 12.52 18.79 -2.77
C TYR A 140 12.05 18.09 -1.50
N GLU A 141 12.80 18.29 -0.43
CA GLU A 141 12.41 17.86 0.89
C GLU A 141 11.31 18.80 1.42
N ALA A 142 10.17 18.22 1.78
CA ALA A 142 9.00 18.93 2.26
C ALA A 142 8.71 18.57 3.73
N GLU A 143 8.10 19.51 4.45
CA GLU A 143 7.50 19.19 5.75
C GLU A 143 6.35 18.18 5.56
N ASP A 144 6.23 17.23 6.48
CA ASP A 144 5.14 16.25 6.42
C ASP A 144 3.78 16.92 6.65
N TYR A 145 3.01 17.06 5.56
CA TYR A 145 1.67 17.64 5.56
C TYR A 145 0.73 16.91 6.52
N ALA A 146 0.90 15.60 6.72
CA ALA A 146 0.02 14.82 7.58
C ALA A 146 0.15 15.25 9.05
N LEU A 147 1.33 15.72 9.49
CA LEU A 147 1.56 16.16 10.87
C LEU A 147 0.71 17.37 11.24
N LYS A 148 0.35 18.22 10.27
CA LYS A 148 -0.48 19.42 10.46
C LYS A 148 -1.93 19.08 10.83
N VAL A 149 -2.39 17.86 10.53
CA VAL A 149 -3.72 17.39 10.88
C VAL A 149 -3.71 16.77 12.27
N VAL A 150 -4.42 17.39 13.21
CA VAL A 150 -4.70 16.83 14.54
C VAL A 150 -6.14 16.37 14.59
N TYR A 151 -6.38 15.13 15.01
CA TYR A 151 -7.73 14.62 15.15
C TYR A 151 -8.41 15.24 16.36
N ASP A 152 -9.32 16.19 16.10
CA ASP A 152 -10.20 16.80 17.07
C ASP A 152 -11.66 16.51 16.64
N PRO A 153 -12.41 15.67 17.38
CA PRO A 153 -13.76 15.25 17.00
C PRO A 153 -14.79 16.39 16.96
N GLU A 154 -14.47 17.55 17.53
CA GLU A 154 -15.34 18.72 17.47
C GLU A 154 -15.14 19.52 16.19
N LYS A 155 -13.91 19.56 15.66
CA LYS A 155 -13.51 20.43 14.54
C LYS A 155 -13.39 19.70 13.21
N VAL A 156 -12.89 18.46 13.23
CA VAL A 156 -12.50 17.72 12.03
C VAL A 156 -13.19 16.37 11.99
N ASN A 157 -13.78 16.06 10.84
CA ASN A 157 -14.22 14.72 10.54
C ASN A 157 -13.17 13.99 9.70
N PHE A 158 -13.09 12.70 9.95
CA PHE A 158 -12.09 11.81 9.39
C PHE A 158 -12.79 10.57 8.87
N SER A 159 -12.45 10.15 7.65
CA SER A 159 -12.85 8.86 7.12
C SER A 159 -11.73 8.29 6.28
N GLY A 160 -11.79 6.98 6.10
CA GLY A 160 -10.80 6.30 5.32
C GLY A 160 -10.87 4.81 5.48
N ILE A 161 -9.98 4.18 4.75
CA ILE A 161 -10.14 2.80 4.34
C ILE A 161 -8.80 2.20 3.97
N THR A 162 -8.62 0.95 4.35
CA THR A 162 -7.56 0.09 3.81
C THR A 162 -8.10 -0.70 2.62
N THR A 163 -7.23 -1.02 1.68
CA THR A 163 -7.61 -1.82 0.51
C THR A 163 -7.12 -3.26 0.58
N SER A 164 -7.71 -4.11 -0.26
CA SER A 164 -7.23 -5.45 -0.56
C SER A 164 -7.48 -5.75 -2.04
N LEU A 165 -6.91 -6.86 -2.54
CA LEU A 165 -7.15 -7.33 -3.89
C LEU A 165 -8.47 -8.13 -3.99
N VAL A 166 -9.12 -8.06 -5.15
CA VAL A 166 -10.34 -8.83 -5.43
C VAL A 166 -10.00 -10.32 -5.59
N LYS A 167 -8.97 -10.61 -6.38
CA LYS A 167 -8.43 -11.95 -6.65
C LYS A 167 -7.10 -12.17 -5.90
N PRO A 168 -6.61 -13.43 -5.82
CA PRO A 168 -5.30 -13.73 -5.23
C PRO A 168 -4.14 -12.99 -5.90
N ASP A 169 -3.04 -12.80 -5.16
CA ASP A 169 -1.82 -12.09 -5.58
C ASP A 169 -1.27 -12.45 -6.98
N PRO A 170 -1.35 -13.71 -7.47
CA PRO A 170 -0.88 -14.05 -8.82
C PRO A 170 -1.57 -13.30 -9.95
N TYR A 171 -2.84 -12.90 -9.79
CA TYR A 171 -3.51 -12.10 -10.81
C TYR A 171 -3.04 -10.66 -10.70
N PRO A 172 -2.47 -10.09 -11.76
CA PRO A 172 -2.11 -8.68 -11.75
C PRO A 172 -3.35 -7.81 -11.87
N ILE A 173 -3.30 -6.56 -11.40
CA ILE A 173 -4.26 -5.52 -11.76
C ILE A 173 -4.13 -5.17 -13.25
N LYS A 174 -5.12 -4.44 -13.78
CA LYS A 174 -5.02 -3.91 -15.14
C LYS A 174 -3.91 -2.85 -15.18
N SER A 175 -2.84 -3.12 -15.93
CA SER A 175 -1.65 -2.28 -15.97
C SER A 175 -1.64 -1.32 -17.16
N TYR A 176 -0.68 -0.39 -17.17
CA TYR A 176 -0.48 0.56 -18.27
C TYR A 176 -0.25 -0.11 -19.62
N ILE A 177 0.25 -1.35 -19.64
CA ILE A 177 0.42 -2.16 -20.86
C ILE A 177 -0.93 -2.55 -21.44
N ASP A 178 -1.90 -2.90 -20.59
CA ASP A 178 -3.27 -3.24 -21.00
C ASP A 178 -4.07 -2.00 -21.46
N TYR A 179 -3.58 -0.81 -21.12
CA TYR A 179 -4.03 0.49 -21.67
C TYR A 179 -3.22 0.94 -22.89
N GLU A 180 -2.25 0.13 -23.33
CA GLU A 180 -1.35 0.40 -24.45
C GLU A 180 -0.60 1.73 -24.33
N LEU A 181 -0.21 2.11 -23.10
CA LEU A 181 0.51 3.35 -22.82
C LEU A 181 2.02 3.25 -23.11
N GLU A 182 2.51 2.06 -23.45
CA GLU A 182 3.88 1.82 -23.92
C GLU A 182 4.13 2.32 -25.34
N ARG A 183 3.09 2.30 -26.18
CA ARG A 183 3.20 2.64 -27.60
C ARG A 183 3.29 4.16 -27.73
N GLY A 184 4.49 4.65 -28.05
CA GLY A 184 4.69 6.04 -28.43
C GLY A 184 3.95 6.40 -29.73
N GLY A 185 3.76 7.70 -29.97
CA GLY A 185 3.17 8.22 -31.22
C GLY A 185 1.64 8.30 -31.25
N LYS A 186 0.96 8.08 -30.12
CA LYS A 186 -0.45 8.43 -29.95
C LYS A 186 -0.59 9.93 -29.71
N GLU A 187 -1.56 10.55 -30.36
CA GLU A 187 -1.94 11.93 -30.05
C GLU A 187 -2.47 12.01 -28.60
N PRO A 188 -2.28 13.13 -27.88
CA PRO A 188 -2.73 13.25 -26.50
C PRO A 188 -4.22 12.91 -26.29
N GLU A 189 -5.10 13.21 -27.25
CA GLU A 189 -6.52 12.87 -27.14
C GLU A 189 -6.81 11.36 -27.21
N GLU A 190 -5.91 10.56 -27.78
CA GLU A 190 -6.06 9.11 -27.91
C GLU A 190 -5.53 8.34 -26.68
N ILE A 191 -4.78 9.02 -25.80
CA ILE A 191 -4.17 8.42 -24.63
C ILE A 191 -5.21 8.26 -23.52
N VAL A 192 -5.61 7.01 -23.26
CA VAL A 192 -6.51 6.67 -22.16
C VAL A 192 -5.69 6.27 -20.93
N ASP A 193 -5.33 7.26 -20.13
CA ASP A 193 -4.55 7.07 -18.91
C ASP A 193 -5.45 6.72 -17.70
N PRO A 194 -5.21 5.58 -17.02
CA PRO A 194 -6.03 5.18 -15.89
C PRO A 194 -5.81 6.01 -14.60
N LEU A 195 -4.86 6.93 -14.55
CA LEU A 195 -4.63 7.78 -13.39
C LEU A 195 -5.42 9.10 -13.48
N VAL A 196 -5.80 9.52 -14.69
CA VAL A 196 -6.45 10.83 -14.92
C VAL A 196 -7.76 11.00 -14.14
N PRO A 197 -8.72 10.05 -14.13
CA PRO A 197 -9.95 10.23 -13.36
C PRO A 197 -9.71 10.31 -11.85
N LEU A 198 -8.65 9.68 -11.34
CA LEU A 198 -8.23 9.80 -9.95
C LEU A 198 -7.73 11.22 -9.64
N ILE A 199 -6.89 11.76 -10.51
CA ILE A 199 -6.32 13.12 -10.38
C ILE A 199 -7.41 14.19 -10.51
N GLU A 200 -8.31 14.06 -11.49
CA GLU A 200 -9.46 14.97 -11.65
C GLU A 200 -10.37 14.95 -10.42
N TYR A 201 -10.64 13.76 -9.87
CA TYR A 201 -11.44 13.63 -8.65
C TYR A 201 -10.77 14.33 -7.46
N LEU A 202 -9.46 14.10 -7.29
CA LEU A 202 -8.65 14.77 -6.27
C LEU A 202 -8.59 16.29 -6.48
N GLY A 203 -8.60 16.75 -7.74
CA GLY A 203 -8.66 18.16 -8.13
C GLY A 203 -10.00 18.83 -7.81
N SER A 204 -11.09 18.07 -7.79
CA SER A 204 -12.45 18.57 -7.51
C SER A 204 -12.73 18.89 -6.04
N LEU A 205 -11.76 18.67 -5.16
CA LEU A 205 -11.90 18.97 -3.73
C LEU A 205 -11.93 20.48 -3.48
N LYS A 206 -12.73 20.88 -2.50
CA LYS A 206 -12.91 22.27 -2.09
C LYS A 206 -11.81 22.71 -1.12
N PRO A 207 -11.54 24.02 -0.99
CA PRO A 207 -10.67 24.54 0.05
C PRO A 207 -11.06 24.02 1.44
N GLY A 208 -10.07 23.54 2.19
CA GLY A 208 -10.26 22.92 3.51
C GLY A 208 -10.48 21.40 3.49
N GLU A 209 -10.87 20.81 2.35
CA GLU A 209 -10.89 19.36 2.17
C GLU A 209 -9.49 18.83 1.87
N GLN A 210 -9.19 17.64 2.37
CA GLN A 210 -7.96 16.92 2.04
C GLN A 210 -8.28 15.45 1.75
N ALA A 211 -7.64 14.90 0.72
CA ALA A 211 -7.70 13.47 0.45
C ALA A 211 -6.31 12.93 0.17
N TRP A 212 -5.98 11.80 0.80
CA TRP A 212 -4.64 11.24 0.75
C TRP A 212 -4.70 9.78 0.35
N ILE A 213 -3.97 9.43 -0.70
CA ILE A 213 -3.74 8.06 -1.12
C ILE A 213 -2.31 7.72 -0.76
N GLN A 214 -2.13 6.66 0.02
CA GLN A 214 -0.83 6.20 0.50
C GLN A 214 -0.65 4.76 0.07
N ILE A 215 0.34 4.49 -0.78
CA ILE A 215 0.74 3.16 -1.22
C ILE A 215 2.06 2.82 -0.52
N LEU A 216 1.99 2.01 0.52
CA LEU A 216 3.16 1.53 1.25
C LEU A 216 3.75 0.35 0.49
N ILE A 217 5.06 0.37 0.24
CA ILE A 217 5.77 -0.68 -0.49
C ILE A 217 7.03 -1.13 0.27
N GLN A 218 7.34 -2.42 0.19
CA GLN A 218 8.55 -3.05 0.74
C GLN A 218 8.98 -4.20 -0.17
N GLY A 219 10.27 -4.33 -0.47
CA GLY A 219 10.78 -5.35 -1.41
C GLY A 219 10.26 -6.76 -1.07
N HIS A 220 9.58 -7.39 -2.03
CA HIS A 220 9.02 -8.73 -1.86
C HIS A 220 10.13 -9.78 -1.91
N ARG A 221 10.07 -10.75 -0.99
CA ARG A 221 10.93 -11.92 -0.99
C ARG A 221 10.27 -13.06 -0.21
N LYS A 222 10.84 -14.26 -0.33
CA LYS A 222 10.57 -15.38 0.57
C LYS A 222 10.81 -14.97 2.02
N GLU A 223 9.80 -15.12 2.87
CA GLU A 223 9.90 -14.72 4.27
C GLU A 223 10.38 -15.89 5.14
N GLY A 224 11.31 -15.62 6.06
CA GLY A 224 11.87 -16.63 6.96
C GLY A 224 12.18 -16.10 8.35
N LEU A 225 13.23 -16.63 8.98
CA LEU A 225 13.64 -16.24 10.33
C LEU A 225 13.96 -14.74 10.43
N LYS A 226 14.55 -14.15 9.38
CA LYS A 226 14.83 -12.70 9.31
C LYS A 226 13.57 -11.84 9.32
N ASP A 227 12.43 -12.40 8.96
CA ASP A 227 11.13 -11.75 8.96
C ASP A 227 10.29 -12.20 10.16
N THR A 228 10.94 -12.74 11.20
CA THR A 228 10.35 -13.20 12.48
C THR A 228 9.36 -14.36 12.34
N ARG A 229 9.49 -15.15 11.27
CA ARG A 229 8.68 -16.36 11.07
C ARG A 229 9.49 -17.61 11.42
N LEU A 230 8.94 -18.45 12.29
CA LEU A 230 9.48 -19.78 12.57
C LEU A 230 9.34 -20.70 11.35
N PHE A 231 8.19 -20.64 10.67
CA PHE A 231 7.94 -21.38 9.43
C PHE A 231 8.04 -20.43 8.23
N PRO A 232 8.90 -20.73 7.24
CA PRO A 232 9.09 -19.84 6.11
C PRO A 232 7.82 -19.74 5.28
N LYS A 233 7.47 -18.52 4.86
CA LYS A 233 6.41 -18.29 3.87
C LYS A 233 7.03 -18.48 2.48
N PRO A 234 6.49 -19.36 1.62
CA PRO A 234 7.01 -19.53 0.28
C PRO A 234 6.88 -18.23 -0.53
N ASP A 235 7.70 -18.13 -1.56
CA ASP A 235 7.66 -17.05 -2.54
C ASP A 235 6.32 -17.11 -3.33
N TRP A 236 5.76 -15.96 -3.68
CA TRP A 236 4.53 -15.88 -4.47
C TRP A 236 4.64 -16.60 -5.84
N LYS A 237 5.85 -16.86 -6.35
CA LYS A 237 6.06 -17.70 -7.54
C LYS A 237 5.46 -19.10 -7.42
N GLU A 238 5.36 -19.66 -6.21
CA GLU A 238 4.68 -20.95 -6.01
C GLU A 238 3.16 -20.83 -6.13
N SER A 239 2.56 -19.74 -5.66
CA SER A 239 1.12 -19.50 -5.84
C SER A 239 0.78 -19.21 -7.31
N ILE A 240 1.68 -18.57 -8.06
CA ILE A 240 1.53 -18.37 -9.51
C ILE A 240 1.39 -19.71 -10.24
N LYS A 241 2.29 -20.66 -10.01
CA LYS A 241 2.22 -21.99 -10.64
C LYS A 241 0.92 -22.72 -10.31
N LYS A 242 0.48 -22.64 -9.05
CA LYS A 242 -0.78 -23.25 -8.59
C LYS A 242 -1.99 -22.63 -9.29
N GLU A 243 -2.01 -21.32 -9.44
CA GLU A 243 -3.14 -20.62 -10.05
C GLU A 243 -3.18 -20.81 -11.57
N ILE A 244 -2.03 -20.78 -12.26
CA ILE A 244 -1.96 -21.12 -13.69
C ILE A 244 -2.49 -22.54 -13.94
N LYS A 245 -2.05 -23.50 -13.12
CA LYS A 245 -2.57 -24.89 -13.18
C LYS A 245 -4.08 -24.94 -12.98
N LYS A 246 -4.60 -24.20 -12.01
CA LYS A 246 -6.03 -24.10 -11.74
C LYS A 246 -6.82 -23.51 -12.92
N ILE A 247 -6.32 -22.47 -13.56
CA ILE A 247 -6.95 -21.87 -14.76
C ILE A 247 -7.02 -22.90 -15.90
N ILE A 248 -5.93 -23.66 -16.11
CA ILE A 248 -5.86 -24.70 -17.16
C ILE A 248 -6.82 -25.86 -16.86
N GLU A 249 -6.88 -26.31 -15.60
CA GLU A 249 -7.57 -27.54 -15.24
C GLU A 249 -9.06 -27.36 -14.91
N GLN A 250 -9.39 -26.34 -14.13
CA GLN A 250 -10.70 -26.19 -13.48
C GLN A 250 -11.60 -25.17 -14.16
N GLU A 251 -11.02 -24.16 -14.81
CA GLU A 251 -11.76 -23.04 -15.40
C GLU A 251 -11.93 -23.18 -16.93
N SER A 252 -11.42 -24.26 -17.54
CA SER A 252 -11.55 -24.46 -18.98
C SER A 252 -13.01 -24.69 -19.37
N TYR A 253 -13.55 -23.77 -20.18
CA TYR A 253 -14.88 -23.91 -20.77
C TYR A 253 -14.96 -25.11 -21.74
N ILE A 254 -13.82 -25.49 -22.31
CA ILE A 254 -13.66 -26.66 -23.15
C ILE A 254 -13.10 -27.79 -22.28
N LYS A 255 -13.93 -28.78 -21.94
CA LYS A 255 -13.47 -29.98 -21.26
C LYS A 255 -12.77 -30.89 -22.29
N PRO A 256 -11.60 -31.47 -21.97
CA PRO A 256 -10.96 -32.43 -22.86
C PRO A 256 -11.85 -33.67 -23.02
N ALA A 257 -11.70 -34.37 -24.15
CA ALA A 257 -12.23 -35.73 -24.29
C ALA A 257 -11.63 -36.64 -23.21
N GLU A 258 -12.44 -37.57 -22.65
CA GLU A 258 -12.02 -38.46 -21.56
C GLU A 258 -10.65 -39.11 -21.84
N GLY A 259 -9.74 -38.98 -20.88
CA GLY A 259 -8.42 -39.62 -20.92
C GLY A 259 -7.28 -38.81 -21.55
N LYS A 260 -7.50 -37.57 -22.02
CA LYS A 260 -6.41 -36.69 -22.52
C LYS A 260 -6.10 -35.54 -21.55
N PRO A 261 -4.82 -35.26 -21.24
CA PRO A 261 -4.44 -34.12 -20.41
C PRO A 261 -4.82 -32.80 -21.10
N GLN A 262 -5.40 -31.85 -20.35
CA GLN A 262 -5.61 -30.49 -20.84
C GLN A 262 -4.26 -29.90 -21.26
N THR A 263 -4.18 -29.55 -22.53
CA THR A 263 -3.04 -28.87 -23.13
C THR A 263 -3.39 -27.41 -23.35
N LEU A 264 -2.37 -26.53 -23.42
CA LEU A 264 -2.52 -25.09 -23.67
C LEU A 264 -3.37 -24.75 -24.91
N GLN A 265 -3.54 -25.69 -25.84
CA GLN A 265 -4.35 -25.55 -27.05
C GLN A 265 -5.87 -25.54 -26.80
N HIS A 266 -6.34 -25.93 -25.62
CA HIS A 266 -7.77 -25.93 -25.26
C HIS A 266 -8.19 -24.73 -24.41
N LEU A 267 -7.31 -23.73 -24.25
CA LEU A 267 -7.63 -22.51 -23.54
C LEU A 267 -8.46 -21.56 -24.40
N THR A 268 -9.45 -20.92 -23.78
CA THR A 268 -10.11 -19.77 -24.41
C THR A 268 -9.11 -18.62 -24.58
N THR A 269 -9.35 -17.72 -25.55
CA THR A 269 -8.51 -16.53 -25.77
C THR A 269 -8.31 -15.74 -24.47
N THR A 270 -9.39 -15.55 -23.70
CA THR A 270 -9.37 -14.83 -22.42
C THR A 270 -8.49 -15.51 -21.37
N GLN A 271 -8.51 -16.84 -21.29
CA GLN A 271 -7.63 -17.59 -20.37
C GLN A 271 -6.18 -17.47 -20.81
N GLY A 272 -5.92 -17.57 -22.12
CA GLY A 272 -4.59 -17.38 -22.68
C GLY A 272 -4.02 -15.99 -22.38
N GLU A 273 -4.83 -14.93 -22.56
CA GLU A 273 -4.45 -13.56 -22.21
C GLU A 273 -4.20 -13.37 -20.71
N THR A 274 -5.04 -13.98 -19.86
CA THR A 274 -4.88 -13.92 -18.40
C THR A 274 -3.58 -14.61 -17.97
N ILE A 275 -3.29 -15.82 -18.49
CA ILE A 275 -2.03 -16.53 -18.19
C ILE A 275 -0.83 -15.72 -18.68
N LYS A 276 -0.89 -15.15 -19.89
CA LYS A 276 0.17 -14.27 -20.41
C LYS A 276 0.42 -13.06 -19.51
N ALA A 277 -0.63 -12.42 -19.01
CA ALA A 277 -0.51 -11.28 -18.10
C ALA A 277 0.13 -11.69 -16.76
N ILE A 278 -0.24 -12.86 -16.22
CA ILE A 278 0.36 -13.44 -15.01
C ILE A 278 1.85 -13.75 -15.25
N GLU A 279 2.19 -14.42 -16.36
CA GLU A 279 3.58 -14.78 -16.68
C GLU A 279 4.46 -13.53 -16.89
N ARG A 280 3.94 -12.50 -17.57
CA ARG A 280 4.60 -11.20 -17.73
C ARG A 280 4.92 -10.58 -16.37
N ASN A 281 3.93 -10.48 -15.49
CA ASN A 281 4.10 -9.90 -14.16
C ASN A 281 5.04 -10.74 -13.27
N ALA A 282 4.99 -12.07 -13.38
CA ALA A 282 5.88 -12.96 -12.63
C ALA A 282 7.38 -12.74 -12.94
N GLY A 283 7.69 -12.18 -14.12
CA GLY A 283 9.04 -11.83 -14.56
C GLY A 283 9.56 -10.49 -14.01
N LYS A 284 8.71 -9.68 -13.38
CA LYS A 284 9.04 -8.34 -12.88
C LYS A 284 9.42 -8.37 -11.39
N LEU A 285 10.11 -7.32 -10.94
CA LEU A 285 10.36 -7.10 -9.51
C LEU A 285 9.02 -6.82 -8.80
N ALA A 286 8.89 -7.33 -7.58
CA ALA A 286 7.65 -7.28 -6.82
C ALA A 286 7.85 -6.64 -5.44
N PHE A 287 6.82 -5.96 -4.95
CA PHE A 287 6.76 -5.36 -3.63
C PHE A 287 5.58 -5.94 -2.84
N ASN A 288 5.82 -6.22 -1.56
CA ASN A 288 4.73 -6.28 -0.59
C ASN A 288 4.14 -4.86 -0.51
N SER A 289 2.84 -4.76 -0.76
CA SER A 289 2.15 -3.50 -0.93
C SER A 289 0.89 -3.44 -0.08
N MET A 290 0.53 -2.24 0.34
CA MET A 290 -0.76 -1.95 0.96
C MET A 290 -1.13 -0.50 0.74
N MET A 291 -2.39 -0.27 0.35
CA MET A 291 -2.89 1.08 0.13
C MET A 291 -3.89 1.51 1.20
N ARG A 292 -3.75 2.77 1.60
CA ARG A 292 -4.66 3.49 2.49
C ARG A 292 -5.19 4.70 1.76
N VAL A 293 -6.47 4.95 1.97
CA VAL A 293 -7.13 6.14 1.45
C VAL A 293 -7.79 6.85 2.60
N LEU A 294 -7.45 8.13 2.75
CA LEU A 294 -7.95 9.01 3.78
C LEU A 294 -8.66 10.21 3.17
N TYR A 295 -9.72 10.66 3.82
CA TYR A 295 -10.39 11.92 3.54
C TYR A 295 -10.63 12.64 4.86
N VAL A 296 -10.16 13.88 4.91
CA VAL A 296 -10.16 14.73 6.10
C VAL A 296 -10.76 16.07 5.71
N ALA A 297 -11.74 16.54 6.48
CA ALA A 297 -12.27 17.88 6.29
C ALA A 297 -12.84 18.44 7.60
N PRO A 298 -12.90 19.78 7.75
CA PRO A 298 -13.71 20.43 8.77
C PRO A 298 -15.14 19.89 8.81
N LYS A 299 -15.70 19.78 10.01
CA LYS A 299 -16.97 19.10 10.28
C LYS A 299 -18.15 19.67 9.49
N ASP A 300 -18.12 20.96 9.19
CA ASP A 300 -19.12 21.74 8.46
C ASP A 300 -19.12 21.45 6.95
N ILE A 301 -17.97 21.16 6.34
CA ILE A 301 -17.85 20.87 4.90
C ILE A 301 -17.70 19.39 4.58
N PHE A 302 -17.52 18.54 5.59
CA PHE A 302 -17.23 17.12 5.43
C PHE A 302 -18.36 16.35 4.74
N ASP A 303 -18.03 15.70 3.63
CA ASP A 303 -18.94 14.80 2.91
C ASP A 303 -18.39 13.36 2.88
N LYS A 304 -19.13 12.43 3.52
CA LYS A 304 -18.78 11.00 3.55
C LYS A 304 -18.69 10.37 2.17
N ASN A 305 -19.45 10.87 1.19
CA ASN A 305 -19.46 10.32 -0.16
C ASN A 305 -18.15 10.59 -0.90
N LYS A 306 -17.34 11.54 -0.45
CA LYS A 306 -16.04 11.85 -1.04
C LYS A 306 -15.09 10.65 -1.01
N LEU A 307 -15.09 9.91 0.09
CA LEU A 307 -14.29 8.69 0.19
C LEU A 307 -14.78 7.60 -0.77
N THR A 308 -16.10 7.41 -0.88
CA THR A 308 -16.68 6.43 -1.80
C THR A 308 -16.38 6.76 -3.26
N GLY A 309 -16.42 8.05 -3.62
CA GLY A 309 -16.03 8.51 -4.95
C GLY A 309 -14.55 8.25 -5.24
N LEU A 310 -13.67 8.50 -4.27
CA LEU A 310 -12.23 8.24 -4.39
C LEU A 310 -11.90 6.74 -4.52
N ILE A 311 -12.64 5.87 -3.84
CA ILE A 311 -12.56 4.43 -4.05
C ILE A 311 -13.12 4.05 -5.42
N GLY A 312 -14.18 4.71 -5.86
CA GLY A 312 -14.82 4.50 -7.15
C GLY A 312 -13.89 4.78 -8.33
N SER A 313 -13.07 5.84 -8.25
CA SER A 313 -12.09 6.17 -9.30
C SER A 313 -10.97 5.13 -9.41
N MET A 314 -10.71 4.33 -8.37
CA MET A 314 -9.71 3.25 -8.47
C MET A 314 -10.22 1.98 -9.16
N ARG A 315 -11.51 1.92 -9.54
CA ARG A 315 -12.08 0.75 -10.23
C ARG A 315 -11.49 0.50 -11.62
N GLN A 316 -10.94 1.53 -12.26
CA GLN A 316 -10.32 1.42 -13.59
C GLN A 316 -9.02 0.59 -13.60
N PHE A 317 -8.38 0.43 -12.44
CA PHE A 317 -7.27 -0.51 -12.30
C PHE A 317 -7.74 -1.98 -12.24
N GLY A 318 -9.06 -2.21 -12.23
CA GLY A 318 -9.65 -3.55 -12.18
C GLY A 318 -10.12 -4.06 -13.54
N SER A 319 -10.13 -5.39 -13.69
CA SER A 319 -10.83 -6.08 -14.78
C SER A 319 -11.52 -7.34 -14.22
N LYS A 320 -12.53 -7.88 -14.93
CA LYS A 320 -13.17 -9.14 -14.52
C LYS A 320 -12.21 -10.34 -14.65
N ASN A 321 -11.30 -10.29 -15.63
CA ASN A 321 -10.36 -11.38 -15.92
C ASN A 321 -9.08 -11.21 -15.09
N LEU A 322 -8.64 -9.97 -14.90
CA LEU A 322 -7.50 -9.61 -14.07
C LEU A 322 -7.95 -9.34 -12.62
N ASN A 323 -7.03 -8.83 -11.80
CA ASN A 323 -7.32 -8.40 -10.45
C ASN A 323 -7.87 -6.97 -10.43
N GLY A 324 -8.22 -6.50 -9.23
CA GLY A 324 -8.65 -5.13 -8.99
C GLY A 324 -8.55 -4.79 -7.52
N ILE A 325 -8.60 -3.50 -7.22
CA ILE A 325 -8.51 -2.98 -5.86
C ILE A 325 -9.92 -2.88 -5.28
N LYS A 326 -10.11 -3.41 -4.07
CA LYS A 326 -11.37 -3.28 -3.33
C LYS A 326 -11.16 -2.70 -1.93
N PRO A 327 -12.21 -2.08 -1.36
CA PRO A 327 -12.34 -1.86 0.07
C PRO A 327 -12.04 -3.11 0.90
N ASN A 328 -11.20 -2.97 1.93
CA ASN A 328 -11.00 -4.02 2.94
C ASN A 328 -11.69 -3.66 4.25
N LYS A 329 -11.20 -2.63 4.96
CA LYS A 329 -11.76 -2.20 6.24
C LYS A 329 -11.97 -0.70 6.27
N PHE A 330 -13.24 -0.31 6.38
CA PHE A 330 -13.61 1.07 6.70
C PHE A 330 -13.30 1.38 8.15
N MET A 331 -12.85 2.61 8.41
CA MET A 331 -12.70 3.14 9.77
C MET A 331 -14.04 3.62 10.36
N SER A 332 -15.05 2.78 10.25
CA SER A 332 -16.36 3.04 10.82
C SER A 332 -16.74 1.92 11.76
N VAL A 333 -17.60 2.25 12.70
CA VAL A 333 -18.27 1.24 13.52
C VAL A 333 -19.46 0.74 12.71
N GLU A 334 -19.60 -0.58 12.61
CA GLU A 334 -20.65 -1.21 11.81
C GLU A 334 -22.03 -1.01 12.42
N TYR A 335 -22.11 -1.08 13.75
CA TYR A 335 -23.37 -0.96 14.49
C TYR A 335 -23.29 0.08 15.61
N PRO A 336 -24.31 0.93 15.78
CA PRO A 336 -24.31 1.97 16.82
C PRO A 336 -24.07 1.45 18.24
N TRP A 337 -24.59 0.27 18.59
CA TRP A 337 -24.44 -0.33 19.93
C TRP A 337 -23.01 -0.81 20.23
N GLN A 338 -22.15 -0.96 19.23
CA GLN A 338 -20.75 -1.31 19.43
C GLN A 338 -19.89 -0.14 19.89
N ASP A 339 -20.42 1.08 19.91
CA ASP A 339 -19.69 2.29 20.25
C ASP A 339 -20.44 3.21 21.22
N VAL A 340 -20.57 2.72 22.44
CA VAL A 340 -21.14 3.52 23.54
C VAL A 340 -20.18 4.69 23.83
N HIS A 341 -20.66 5.92 23.64
CA HIS A 341 -19.92 7.19 23.80
C HIS A 341 -18.84 7.51 22.73
N ASP A 342 -18.97 7.00 21.51
CA ASP A 342 -18.05 7.29 20.39
C ASP A 342 -16.55 7.04 20.72
N LYS A 343 -16.27 6.16 21.70
CA LYS A 343 -14.89 5.88 22.14
C LYS A 343 -14.17 5.03 21.10
N LYS A 344 -14.85 4.04 20.54
CA LYS A 344 -14.27 3.11 19.57
C LYS A 344 -13.96 3.83 18.27
N LYS A 345 -14.90 4.63 17.76
CA LYS A 345 -14.69 5.46 16.56
C LYS A 345 -13.52 6.43 16.74
N ARG A 346 -13.44 7.13 17.88
CA ARG A 346 -12.30 8.02 18.18
C ARG A 346 -10.97 7.27 18.19
N MET A 347 -10.90 6.12 18.87
CA MET A 347 -9.71 5.28 18.90
C MET A 347 -9.32 4.80 17.49
N LEU A 348 -10.28 4.36 16.68
CA LEU A 348 -10.03 3.92 15.29
C LEU A 348 -9.43 5.04 14.44
N HIS A 349 -10.04 6.23 14.48
CA HIS A 349 -9.57 7.39 13.74
C HIS A 349 -8.16 7.83 14.17
N GLN A 350 -7.92 7.92 15.49
CA GLN A 350 -6.59 8.26 16.02
C GLN A 350 -5.54 7.23 15.64
N THR A 351 -5.84 5.95 15.85
CA THR A 351 -4.92 4.82 15.54
C THR A 351 -4.52 4.84 14.08
N HIS A 352 -5.48 5.05 13.18
CA HIS A 352 -5.19 5.04 11.75
C HIS A 352 -4.48 6.31 11.29
N LEU A 353 -4.83 7.49 11.81
CA LEU A 353 -4.10 8.72 11.54
C LEU A 353 -2.65 8.60 12.02
N GLU A 354 -2.40 8.00 13.20
CA GLU A 354 -1.06 7.72 13.68
C GLU A 354 -0.31 6.72 12.80
N ALA A 355 -0.99 5.64 12.36
CA ALA A 355 -0.40 4.67 11.44
C ALA A 355 -0.05 5.29 10.09
N TYR A 356 -0.88 6.19 9.59
CA TYR A 356 -0.64 6.97 8.38
C TYR A 356 0.57 7.88 8.53
N LYS A 357 0.59 8.72 9.58
CA LYS A 357 1.68 9.65 9.87
C LYS A 357 3.04 8.94 9.97
N ARG A 358 3.05 7.78 10.61
CA ARG A 358 4.27 6.97 10.79
C ARG A 358 4.61 6.09 9.58
N ARG A 359 3.76 6.05 8.54
CA ARG A 359 3.87 5.14 7.39
C ARG A 359 4.04 3.68 7.85
N SER A 360 3.46 3.35 9.00
CA SER A 360 3.67 2.07 9.69
C SER A 360 2.63 1.07 9.24
N PHE A 361 3.08 -0.02 8.60
CA PHE A 361 2.25 -1.15 8.20
C PHE A 361 3.02 -2.47 8.18
N PHE A 362 4.25 -2.49 7.64
CA PHE A 362 5.04 -3.71 7.58
C PHE A 362 5.66 -4.09 8.93
N ASP A 363 5.84 -3.09 9.80
CA ASP A 363 6.47 -3.26 11.11
C ASP A 363 5.80 -2.41 12.20
N VAL A 364 6.28 -2.58 13.43
CA VAL A 364 5.80 -1.89 14.62
C VAL A 364 5.79 -0.37 14.44
N PRO A 365 4.85 0.34 15.09
CA PRO A 365 3.85 -0.17 16.03
C PRO A 365 2.58 -0.77 15.39
N PHE A 366 2.30 -0.48 14.11
CA PHE A 366 1.02 -0.82 13.47
C PHE A 366 1.16 -1.89 12.38
N LYS A 367 1.83 -2.99 12.74
CA LYS A 367 2.04 -4.11 11.82
C LYS A 367 0.71 -4.72 11.39
N HIS A 368 0.47 -4.75 10.07
CA HIS A 368 -0.73 -5.31 9.43
C HIS A 368 -2.04 -4.71 9.95
N LEU A 369 -2.00 -3.43 10.35
CA LEU A 369 -3.17 -2.74 10.86
C LEU A 369 -4.27 -2.68 9.78
N TYR A 370 -5.38 -3.36 10.05
CA TYR A 370 -6.58 -3.42 9.20
C TYR A 370 -6.35 -3.95 7.78
N GLY A 371 -5.37 -4.83 7.58
CA GLY A 371 -5.16 -5.51 6.30
C GLY A 371 -3.90 -6.34 6.27
N GLU A 372 -3.85 -7.28 5.32
CA GLU A 372 -2.65 -8.04 5.01
C GLU A 372 -1.94 -7.42 3.80
N PRO A 373 -0.59 -7.49 3.73
CA PRO A 373 0.13 -7.08 2.53
C PRO A 373 -0.26 -7.98 1.35
N TYR A 374 -0.50 -7.36 0.20
CA TYR A 374 -0.66 -8.05 -1.08
C TYR A 374 0.53 -7.74 -1.98
N VAL A 375 0.77 -8.56 -2.99
CA VAL A 375 1.91 -8.37 -3.89
C VAL A 375 1.50 -7.52 -5.08
N LEU A 376 2.30 -6.49 -5.40
CA LEU A 376 2.21 -5.75 -6.65
C LEU A 376 3.59 -5.70 -7.30
N THR A 377 3.65 -5.86 -8.61
CA THR A 377 4.89 -5.67 -9.38
C THR A 377 5.20 -4.19 -9.59
N VAL A 378 6.42 -3.91 -10.04
CA VAL A 378 6.80 -2.58 -10.52
C VAL A 378 5.90 -2.08 -11.66
N GLU A 379 5.41 -2.98 -12.52
CA GLU A 379 4.47 -2.66 -13.63
C GLU A 379 3.12 -2.17 -13.07
N GLU A 380 2.59 -2.88 -12.07
CA GLU A 380 1.33 -2.54 -11.40
C GLU A 380 1.46 -1.24 -10.58
N LEU A 381 2.56 -1.10 -9.82
CA LEU A 381 2.82 0.09 -9.03
C LEU A 381 3.05 1.34 -9.89
N ALA A 382 3.77 1.21 -11.02
CA ALA A 382 3.92 2.29 -11.99
C ALA A 382 2.56 2.68 -12.60
N THR A 383 1.63 1.74 -12.75
CA THR A 383 0.27 2.07 -13.20
C THR A 383 -0.48 2.90 -12.15
N LEU A 384 -0.34 2.56 -10.86
CA LEU A 384 -1.02 3.25 -9.75
C LEU A 384 -0.39 4.58 -9.34
N PHE A 385 0.91 4.72 -9.56
CA PHE A 385 1.69 5.90 -9.21
C PHE A 385 2.64 6.18 -10.36
N HIS A 386 2.26 7.07 -11.27
CA HIS A 386 3.13 7.66 -12.28
C HIS A 386 2.76 9.13 -12.48
N PHE A 387 3.52 9.83 -13.32
CA PHE A 387 3.23 11.21 -13.66
C PHE A 387 2.47 11.24 -14.98
N PRO A 388 1.23 11.77 -15.01
CA PRO A 388 0.39 11.72 -16.20
C PRO A 388 1.01 12.56 -17.32
N HIS A 389 0.68 12.18 -18.55
CA HIS A 389 1.15 12.91 -19.72
C HIS A 389 0.62 14.35 -19.73
N GLY A 390 1.50 15.31 -20.02
CA GLY A 390 1.21 16.75 -19.83
C GLY A 390 0.03 17.28 -20.64
N GLY A 391 -0.19 16.72 -21.84
CA GLY A 391 -1.32 17.03 -22.73
C GLY A 391 -2.62 16.27 -22.45
N VAL A 392 -2.57 15.20 -21.64
CA VAL A 392 -3.76 14.36 -21.32
C VAL A 392 -4.43 14.85 -20.05
N SER A 393 -3.63 15.12 -19.03
CA SER A 393 -4.11 15.80 -17.82
C SER A 393 -3.92 17.29 -18.01
N THR A 394 -4.98 18.01 -18.36
CA THR A 394 -4.98 19.49 -18.39
C THR A 394 -5.39 20.09 -17.04
N THR A 395 -5.51 19.23 -16.01
CA THR A 395 -6.00 19.58 -14.67
C THR A 395 -5.21 20.77 -14.11
N PRO A 396 -5.83 21.96 -13.97
CA PRO A 396 -5.14 23.15 -13.46
C PRO A 396 -4.64 22.98 -12.04
N THR A 397 -5.23 22.02 -11.31
CA THR A 397 -4.96 21.77 -9.90
C THR A 397 -3.69 20.95 -9.65
N LEU A 398 -3.07 20.39 -10.69
CA LEU A 398 -1.71 19.85 -10.58
C LEU A 398 -0.74 21.01 -10.46
N THR A 399 -0.01 21.09 -9.34
CA THR A 399 0.99 22.13 -9.13
C THR A 399 2.19 21.88 -10.05
N ARG A 400 2.22 22.55 -11.20
CA ARG A 400 3.28 22.46 -12.22
C ARG A 400 4.30 23.58 -12.09
N ILE A 401 5.54 23.29 -12.45
CA ILE A 401 6.61 24.30 -12.50
C ILE A 401 6.32 25.24 -13.69
N PRO A 402 6.33 26.58 -13.50
CA PRO A 402 5.88 27.52 -14.52
C PRO A 402 6.83 27.67 -15.73
N SER A 403 8.13 27.37 -15.57
CA SER A 403 9.13 27.51 -16.63
C SER A 403 10.19 26.41 -16.58
N LYS A 404 10.62 25.89 -17.73
CA LYS A 404 11.84 25.07 -17.84
C LYS A 404 13.03 25.92 -17.40
N LYS A 405 13.88 25.42 -16.49
CA LYS A 405 15.17 26.07 -16.23
C LYS A 405 15.97 26.05 -17.52
N ALA A 406 16.51 27.20 -17.92
CA ALA A 406 17.47 27.26 -19.01
C ALA A 406 18.66 26.38 -18.63
N GLU A 407 19.12 25.53 -19.55
CA GLU A 407 20.40 24.85 -19.39
C GLU A 407 21.48 25.93 -19.21
N ALA A 408 22.36 25.75 -18.22
CA ALA A 408 23.48 26.65 -18.06
C ALA A 408 24.32 26.58 -19.35
N PRO A 409 24.64 27.72 -20.00
CA PRO A 409 25.44 27.72 -21.21
C PRO A 409 26.79 27.03 -20.95
N ALA A 410 27.21 26.17 -21.85
CA ALA A 410 28.41 25.33 -21.71
C ALA A 410 29.74 26.11 -21.51
N ASN A 411 29.72 27.44 -21.67
CA ASN A 411 30.86 28.34 -21.51
C ASN A 411 30.76 29.17 -20.23
N LEU A 412 30.71 28.52 -19.06
CA LEU A 412 31.11 29.19 -17.83
C LEU A 412 32.64 29.08 -17.71
N PRO A 413 33.39 30.20 -17.62
CA PRO A 413 34.80 30.13 -17.26
C PRO A 413 34.92 29.53 -15.86
N VAL A 414 35.83 28.55 -15.73
CA VAL A 414 36.15 27.83 -14.49
C VAL A 414 36.70 28.77 -13.43
#